data_AF-C9S7G9-F1
#
_entry.id   AF-C9S7G9-F1
#
_cell.length_a   1.000
_cell.length_b   1.000
_cell.length_c   1.000
_cell.angle_alpha   90.00
_cell.angle_beta   90.00
_cell.angle_gamma   90.00
#
_symmetry.space_group_name_H-M   'P 1'
#
loop_
_entity.id
_entity.type
_entity.pdbx_description
1 polymer ?
#
loop_
_entity_poly.entity_id
_entity_poly.type
_entity_poly.pdbx_seq_one_letter_code
_entity_poly.pdbx_strand_id
1 'polypeptide(L)' 'MPEKQTRLTLAMESGIPFVLKAGKARYTCRLQDRSSYQRAKAQRASSSDSINTESTDGNSTSSH' A
#
# COMPACT_ATOMS: atom_id res chain seq x y z
N MET A 1 -1.61 28.98 17.06
CA MET A 1 -0.62 27.88 17.16
C MET A 1 -0.85 26.81 16.08
N PRO A 2 -0.70 27.10 14.77
CA PRO A 2 -0.95 26.09 13.72
C PRO A 2 0.26 25.18 13.41
N GLU A 3 1.46 25.60 13.77
CA GLU A 3 2.71 24.95 13.33
C GLU A 3 2.95 23.55 13.94
N LYS A 4 2.45 23.32 15.16
CA LYS A 4 2.58 22.02 15.83
C LYS A 4 1.69 20.96 15.20
N GLN A 5 0.52 21.34 14.68
CA GLN A 5 -0.40 20.43 14.00
C GLN A 5 0.21 19.93 12.69
N THR A 6 0.81 20.82 11.90
CA THR A 6 1.45 20.46 10.63
C THR A 6 2.56 19.41 10.79
N ARG A 7 3.35 19.50 11.87
CA ARG A 7 4.43 18.54 12.13
C ARG A 7 3.92 17.15 12.53
N LEU A 8 2.84 17.08 13.31
CA LEU A 8 2.23 15.81 13.69
C LEU A 8 1.60 15.11 12.49
N THR A 9 0.91 15.88 11.64
CA THR A 9 0.30 15.34 10.41
C THR A 9 1.35 14.73 9.47
N LEU A 10 2.47 15.41 9.26
CA LEU A 10 3.58 14.91 8.43
C LEU A 10 4.23 13.66 9.03
N ALA A 11 4.38 13.61 10.35
CA ALA A 11 4.91 12.44 11.06
C ALA A 11 3.96 11.23 10.98
N MET A 12 2.64 11.45 11.01
CA MET A 12 1.64 10.39 10.89
C MET A 12 1.50 9.86 9.47
N GLU A 13 1.76 10.68 8.45
CA GLU A 13 1.81 10.26 7.04
C GLU A 13 3.01 9.34 6.79
N SER A 14 4.19 9.70 7.29
CA SER A 14 5.43 8.90 7.17
C SER A 14 5.49 7.72 8.15
N GLY A 15 4.59 7.68 9.13
CA GLY A 15 4.48 6.66 10.16
C GLY A 15 5.52 6.85 11.27
N ILE A 16 5.05 7.01 12.51
CA ILE A 16 5.90 7.25 13.68
C ILE A 16 6.54 5.93 14.12
N PRO A 17 7.87 5.79 14.08
CA PRO A 17 8.54 4.56 14.49
C PRO A 17 8.49 4.41 16.01
N PHE A 18 8.16 3.21 16.47
CA PHE A 18 8.24 2.85 17.87
C PHE A 18 8.70 1.40 18.01
N VAL A 19 9.17 1.08 19.21
CA VAL A 19 9.70 -0.25 19.52
C VAL A 19 8.87 -0.87 20.63
N LEU A 20 8.35 -2.07 20.39
CA LEU A 20 7.77 -2.91 21.41
C LEU A 20 8.81 -3.93 21.86
N LYS A 21 9.05 -4.00 23.18
CA LYS A 21 9.90 -5.03 23.77
C LYS A 21 9.02 -6.01 24.52
N ALA A 22 9.06 -7.29 24.14
CA ALA A 22 8.33 -8.37 24.80
C ALA A 22 9.35 -9.44 25.23
N GLY A 23 9.76 -9.39 26.50
CA GLY A 23 10.85 -10.21 27.00
C GLY A 23 12.18 -9.92 26.28
N LYS A 24 12.76 -10.95 25.65
CA LYS A 24 13.96 -10.82 24.80
C LYS A 24 13.66 -10.38 23.36
N ALA A 25 12.40 -10.45 22.93
CA ALA A 25 12.01 -10.06 21.58
C ALA A 25 11.84 -8.54 21.46
N ARG A 26 12.22 -8.00 20.30
CA ARG A 26 12.12 -6.57 19.97
C ARG A 26 11.43 -6.41 18.62
N TYR A 27 10.31 -5.69 18.60
CA TYR A 27 9.53 -5.44 17.40
C TYR A 27 9.60 -3.97 17.04
N THR A 28 9.94 -3.68 15.79
CA THR A 28 9.90 -2.33 15.24
C THR A 28 8.56 -2.14 14.55
N CYS A 29 7.77 -1.18 15.01
CA CYS A 29 6.45 -0.88 14.51
C CYS A 29 6.36 0.57 14.05
N ARG A 30 5.41 0.87 13.15
CA ARG A 30 5.14 2.25 12.70
C ARG A 30 3.68 2.57 12.96
N LEU A 31 3.43 3.61 13.74
CA LEU A 31 2.09 4.13 14.00
C LEU A 31 1.69 5.04 12.85
N GLN A 32 0.58 4.73 12.19
CA GLN A 32 0.08 5.49 11.03
C GLN A 32 -1.33 5.99 11.30
N ASP A 33 -1.71 7.10 10.65
CA ASP A 33 -3.10 7.51 10.60
C ASP A 33 -3.96 6.51 9.81
N ARG A 34 -5.22 6.31 10.24
CA ARG A 34 -6.14 5.33 9.64
C ARG A 34 -6.41 5.64 8.17
N SER A 35 -6.59 6.92 7.81
CA SER A 35 -6.88 7.32 6.43
C SER A 35 -5.68 7.08 5.51
N SER A 36 -4.47 7.35 5.99
CA SER A 36 -3.21 7.11 5.28
C SER A 36 -2.96 5.62 5.09
N TYR A 37 -3.19 4.80 6.12
CA TYR A 37 -3.08 3.35 6.00
C TYR A 37 -4.07 2.77 4.97
N GLN A 38 -5.32 3.24 4.96
CA GLN A 38 -6.32 2.79 4.00
C GLN A 38 -5.94 3.14 2.56
N ARG A 39 -5.43 4.34 2.30
CA ARG A 39 -4.91 4.74 0.98
C ARG A 39 -3.74 3.88 0.54
N ALA A 40 -2.73 3.70 1.41
CA ALA A 40 -1.57 2.87 1.12
C ALA A 40 -1.96 1.40 0.90
N LYS A 41 -2.93 0.88 1.66
CA LYS A 41 -3.47 -0.48 1.48
C LYS A 41 -4.19 -0.61 0.13
N ALA A 42 -5.01 0.37 -0.25
CA ALA A 42 -5.69 0.37 -1.55
C ALA A 42 -4.71 0.39 -2.73
N GLN A 43 -3.64 1.19 -2.64
CA GLN A 43 -2.58 1.23 -3.67
C GLN A 43 -1.85 -0.10 -3.85
N ARG A 44 -1.66 -0.88 -2.78
CA ARG A 44 -1.06 -2.22 -2.86
C ARG A 44 -2.04 -3.25 -3.44
N ALA A 45 -3.33 -3.13 -3.11
CA ALA A 45 -4.36 -4.03 -3.63
C ALA A 45 -4.64 -3.81 -5.13
N SER A 46 -4.32 -2.64 -5.68
CA SER A 46 -4.44 -2.34 -7.11
C SER A 46 -3.26 -2.84 -7.96
N SER A 47 -2.26 -3.49 -7.37
CA SER A 47 -1.21 -4.19 -8.13
C SER A 47 -1.77 -5.52 -8.67
N SER A 48 -2.63 -5.44 -9.67
CA SER A 48 -2.92 -6.54 -10.58
C SER A 48 -1.68 -6.73 -11.45
N ASP A 49 -0.91 -7.80 -11.25
CA ASP A 49 0.04 -8.27 -12.27
C ASP A 49 -0.70 -8.34 -13.61
N SER A 50 -0.27 -7.53 -14.57
CA SER A 50 -0.80 -7.58 -15.93
C SER A 50 -0.46 -8.94 -16.51
N ILE A 51 -1.39 -9.90 -16.44
CA ILE A 51 -1.30 -11.12 -17.24
C ILE A 51 -1.38 -10.67 -18.69
N ASN A 52 -0.23 -10.76 -19.38
CA ASN A 52 -0.12 -10.66 -20.82
C ASN A 52 -1.02 -11.74 -21.43
N THR A 53 -2.26 -11.39 -21.77
CA THR A 53 -3.12 -12.22 -22.59
C THR A 53 -2.64 -12.02 -24.03
N GLU A 54 -1.67 -12.83 -24.43
CA GLU A 54 -1.33 -13.01 -25.82
C GLU A 54 -2.51 -13.70 -26.48
N SER A 55 -3.42 -12.92 -27.08
CA SER A 55 -4.54 -13.45 -27.85
C SER A 55 -4.02 -14.19 -29.07
N THR A 56 -3.84 -15.50 -28.94
CA THR A 56 -3.73 -16.40 -30.09
C THR A 56 -5.08 -17.04 -30.32
N ASP A 57 -5.98 -16.31 -30.99
CA ASP A 57 -7.13 -16.88 -31.69
C ASP A 57 -6.77 -16.80 -33.18
N GLY A 58 -6.40 -17.89 -33.84
CA GLY A 58 -7.28 -19.02 -34.03
C GLY A 58 -7.97 -18.87 -35.38
N ASN A 59 -7.20 -19.11 -36.45
CA ASN A 59 -7.65 -19.18 -37.84
C ASN A 59 -8.92 -20.02 -37.97
N SER A 60 -10.07 -19.38 -38.26
CA SER A 60 -11.25 -20.00 -38.87
C SER A 60 -12.30 -18.94 -39.21
N THR A 61 -12.51 -18.65 -40.50
CA THR A 61 -13.85 -18.66 -41.11
C THR A 61 -13.79 -18.51 -42.64
N SER A 62 -14.30 -19.55 -43.30
CA SER A 62 -14.78 -19.60 -44.67
C SER A 62 -15.82 -18.53 -44.98
N SER A 63 -15.89 -18.05 -46.22
CA SER A 63 -17.10 -17.38 -46.75
C SER A 63 -17.26 -17.61 -48.25
N HIS A 64 -18.54 -17.74 -48.61
CA HIS A 64 -19.18 -18.12 -49.88
C HIS A 64 -18.82 -17.27 -51.09
#